data_AF-A0A3S4TG44-F1
#
_entry.id   AF-A0A3S4TG44-F1
#
_cell.length_a   1.000
_cell.length_b   1.000
_cell.length_c   1.000
_cell.angle_alpha   90.00
_cell.angle_beta   90.00
_cell.angle_gamma   90.00
#
_symmetry.space_group_name_H-M   'P 1'
#
loop_
_entity.id
_entity.type
_entity.pdbx_description
1 polymer ?
#
loop_
_entity_poly.entity_id
_entity_poly.type
_entity_poly.pdbx_seq_one_letter_code
_entity_poly.pdbx_strand_id
1 'polypeptide(L)'
;GVGPVKLNVLFDQYYEDQENRVWGRIFTCVHEGPFILQPEEVEEGRFILPSNALDDSKLEPFTPDGILVLEKLLARKEEISAVAEQVC
;
A
#
# COMPACT_ATOMS: atom_id res chain seq x y z
N GLY A 1 -14.01 -7.54 -5.51
CA GLY A 1 -12.60 -7.16 -5.53
C GLY A 1 -12.39 -5.97 -6.45
N VAL A 2 -11.13 -5.77 -6.84
CA VAL A 2 -10.71 -4.78 -7.82
C VAL A 2 -10.44 -5.51 -9.14
N GLY A 3 -11.12 -5.15 -10.22
CA GLY A 3 -10.84 -5.69 -11.56
C GLY A 3 -12.03 -5.69 -12.53
N PRO A 4 -11.76 -5.89 -13.84
CA PRO A 4 -10.46 -6.10 -14.48
C PRO A 4 -9.62 -4.82 -14.56
N VAL A 5 -8.40 -4.82 -14.01
CA VAL A 5 -7.48 -3.68 -13.98
C VAL A 5 -6.05 -4.11 -14.29
N LYS A 6 -5.28 -3.24 -14.95
CA LYS A 6 -3.84 -3.47 -15.16
C LYS A 6 -3.09 -3.23 -13.84
N LEU A 7 -2.34 -4.22 -13.41
CA LEU A 7 -1.41 -4.10 -12.27
C LEU A 7 -0.01 -3.74 -12.77
N ASN A 8 0.62 -2.77 -12.14
CA ASN A 8 2.04 -2.46 -12.33
C ASN A 8 2.84 -3.08 -11.19
N VAL A 9 3.84 -3.89 -11.53
CA VAL A 9 4.76 -4.45 -10.53
C VAL A 9 5.69 -3.35 -10.03
N LEU A 10 5.92 -3.29 -8.72
CA LEU A 10 6.89 -2.38 -8.14
C LEU A 10 8.16 -3.10 -7.67
N PHE A 11 8.06 -3.95 -6.65
CA PHE A 11 9.20 -4.64 -6.04
C PHE A 11 8.73 -5.83 -5.20
N ASP A 12 9.67 -6.70 -4.85
CA ASP A 12 9.48 -7.79 -3.89
C ASP A 12 9.90 -7.32 -2.49
N GLN A 13 9.20 -7.79 -1.46
CA GLN A 13 9.35 -7.36 -0.08
C GLN A 13 9.31 -8.57 0.87
N TYR A 14 10.34 -8.70 1.71
CA TYR A 14 10.34 -9.66 2.81
C TYR A 14 9.96 -8.98 4.13
N TYR A 15 9.03 -9.59 4.87
CA TYR A 15 8.67 -9.18 6.23
C TYR A 15 8.75 -10.40 7.16
N GLU A 16 9.26 -10.18 8.37
CA GLU A 16 9.35 -11.18 9.43
C GLU A 16 9.08 -10.52 10.79
N ASP A 17 8.25 -11.18 11.60
CA ASP A 17 8.12 -10.95 13.04
C ASP A 17 8.11 -12.29 13.79
N GLN A 18 7.67 -12.27 15.06
CA GLN A 18 7.64 -13.47 15.90
C GLN A 18 6.63 -14.53 15.42
N GLU A 19 5.60 -14.12 14.69
CA GLU A 19 4.46 -14.97 14.30
C GLU A 19 4.43 -15.25 12.80
N ASN A 20 4.99 -14.36 11.97
CA ASN A 20 4.84 -14.37 10.52
C ASN A 20 6.15 -14.17 9.77
N ARG A 21 6.27 -14.87 8.64
CA ARG A 21 7.35 -14.71 7.64
C ARG A 21 6.71 -14.70 6.26
N VAL A 22 6.83 -13.59 5.55
CA VAL A 22 6.17 -13.41 4.25
C VAL A 22 7.13 -12.84 3.21
N TRP A 23 7.13 -13.47 2.04
CA TRP A 23 7.64 -12.89 0.80
C TRP A 23 6.46 -12.41 -0.02
N GLY A 24 6.33 -11.09 -0.16
CA GLY A 24 5.28 -10.45 -0.94
C GLY A 24 5.83 -9.78 -2.20
N ARG A 25 5.00 -9.70 -3.24
CA ARG A 25 5.22 -8.83 -4.39
C ARG A 25 4.26 -7.66 -4.32
N ILE A 26 4.78 -6.45 -4.43
CA ILE A 26 3.99 -5.22 -4.33
C ILE A 26 3.59 -4.74 -5.73
N PHE A 27 2.31 -4.39 -5.86
CA PHE A 27 1.71 -3.92 -7.10
C PHE A 27 1.01 -2.57 -6.90
N THR A 28 0.81 -1.82 -7.99
CA THR A 28 -0.09 -0.65 -8.01
C THR A 28 -1.13 -0.79 -9.11
N CYS A 29 -2.26 -0.13 -8.90
CA CYS A 29 -3.22 0.19 -9.94
C CYS A 29 -3.97 1.47 -9.56
N VAL A 30 -4.70 2.03 -10.52
CA VAL A 30 -5.68 3.08 -10.31
C VAL A 30 -7.04 2.51 -10.70
N HIS A 31 -8.02 2.58 -9.80
CA HIS A 31 -9.35 2.03 -10.01
C HIS A 31 -10.38 2.86 -9.24
N GLU A 32 -11.36 3.41 -9.95
CA GLU A 32 -12.39 4.31 -9.41
C GLU A 32 -13.70 3.57 -9.04
N GLY A 33 -13.69 2.24 -9.10
CA GLY A 33 -14.86 1.41 -8.84
C GLY A 33 -15.57 0.93 -10.13
N PRO A 34 -16.66 0.16 -9.99
CA PRO A 34 -17.28 -0.24 -8.73
C PRO A 34 -16.43 -1.23 -7.93
N PHE A 35 -16.53 -1.18 -6.60
CA PHE A 35 -15.92 -2.16 -5.70
C PHE A 35 -16.97 -3.16 -5.23
N ILE A 36 -16.74 -4.44 -5.49
CA ILE A 36 -17.61 -5.52 -5.00
C ILE A 36 -16.93 -6.15 -3.78
N LEU A 37 -17.34 -5.79 -2.57
CA LEU A 37 -16.72 -6.35 -1.37
C LEU A 37 -17.16 -7.80 -1.16
N GLN A 38 -16.24 -8.63 -0.67
CA GLN A 38 -16.53 -9.99 -0.21
C GLN A 38 -16.61 -9.93 1.32
N PRO A 39 -17.80 -10.07 1.93
CA PRO A 39 -17.99 -9.90 3.38
C PRO A 39 -17.10 -10.82 4.22
N GLU A 40 -16.67 -11.95 3.68
CA GLU A 40 -15.78 -12.90 4.34
C GLU A 40 -14.32 -12.41 4.44
N GLU A 41 -13.93 -11.45 3.60
CA GLU A 41 -12.55 -10.95 3.49
C GLU A 41 -12.43 -9.47 3.87
N VAL A 42 -13.47 -8.66 3.58
CA VAL A 42 -13.44 -7.20 3.72
C VAL A 42 -14.74 -6.70 4.33
N GLU A 43 -14.64 -6.18 5.56
CA GLU A 43 -15.75 -5.55 6.27
C GLU A 43 -16.10 -4.18 5.67
N GLU A 44 -15.10 -3.34 5.43
CA GLU A 44 -15.27 -2.00 4.85
C GLU A 44 -14.06 -1.55 4.02
N GLY A 45 -14.25 -0.48 3.24
CA GLY A 45 -13.18 0.17 2.49
C GLY A 45 -13.45 1.66 2.33
N ARG A 46 -12.40 2.47 2.44
CA ARG A 46 -12.46 3.94 2.30
C ARG A 46 -11.28 4.47 1.51
N PHE A 47 -11.48 5.58 0.81
CA PHE A 47 -10.39 6.35 0.24
C PHE A 47 -9.82 7.30 1.29
N ILE A 48 -8.52 7.23 1.53
CA ILE A 48 -7.81 8.11 2.47
C ILE A 48 -6.45 8.51 1.88
N LEU A 49 -5.90 9.60 2.39
CA LEU A 49 -4.53 9.99 2.07
C LEU A 49 -3.54 9.02 2.75
N PRO A 50 -2.42 8.67 2.09
CA PRO A 50 -1.38 7.84 2.69
C PRO A 50 -0.86 8.34 4.04
N SER A 51 -0.71 9.67 4.21
CA SER A 51 -0.30 10.28 5.48
C SER A 51 -1.28 10.01 6.61
N ASN A 52 -2.59 10.10 6.31
CA ASN A 52 -3.63 9.85 7.30
C ASN A 52 -3.65 8.37 7.69
N ALA A 53 -3.43 7.45 6.74
CA ALA A 53 -3.32 6.03 7.05
C ALA A 53 -2.15 5.72 8.02
N LEU A 54 -1.02 6.40 7.86
CA LEU A 54 0.13 6.27 8.79
C LEU A 54 -0.12 6.91 10.16
N ASP A 55 -0.96 7.93 10.23
CA ASP A 55 -1.37 8.52 11.51
C ASP A 55 -2.39 7.63 12.23
N ASP A 56 -3.40 7.13 11.50
CA ASP A 56 -4.39 6.17 12.01
C ASP A 56 -3.71 4.91 12.55
N SER A 57 -2.68 4.40 11.86
CA SER A 57 -1.96 3.18 12.29
C SER A 57 -1.20 3.30 13.60
N LYS A 58 -1.06 4.51 14.16
CA LYS A 58 -0.49 4.72 15.51
C LYS A 58 -1.53 4.50 16.61
N LEU A 59 -2.81 4.55 16.26
CA LEU A 59 -3.93 4.53 17.19
C LEU A 59 -4.83 3.30 16.99
N GLU A 60 -4.88 2.78 15.78
CA GLU A 60 -5.74 1.67 15.37
C GLU A 60 -4.93 0.46 14.88
N PRO A 61 -5.46 -0.77 14.96
CA PRO A 61 -4.78 -1.96 14.45
C PRO A 61 -4.61 -1.90 12.93
N PHE A 62 -3.36 -1.97 12.48
CA PHE A 62 -2.98 -2.17 11.08
C PHE A 62 -2.05 -3.37 10.98
N THR A 63 -2.00 -4.01 9.80
CA THR A 63 -1.02 -5.06 9.59
C THR A 63 0.38 -4.43 9.49
N PRO A 64 1.37 -4.90 10.28
CA PRO A 64 2.68 -4.24 10.30
C PRO A 64 3.41 -4.30 8.96
N ASP A 65 3.19 -5.37 8.19
CA ASP A 65 3.75 -5.55 6.85
C ASP A 65 3.16 -4.54 5.85
N GLY A 66 1.87 -4.23 5.96
CA GLY A 66 1.18 -3.22 5.14
C GLY A 66 1.72 -1.81 5.40
N ILE A 67 1.96 -1.45 6.66
CA ILE A 67 2.58 -0.18 7.03
C ILE A 67 4.00 -0.07 6.49
N LEU A 68 4.82 -1.11 6.65
CA LEU A 68 6.18 -1.15 6.11
C LEU A 68 6.20 -0.95 4.59
N VAL A 69 5.24 -1.53 3.86
CA VAL A 69 5.09 -1.33 2.42
C VAL A 69 4.71 0.13 2.12
N LEU A 70 3.76 0.71 2.85
CA LEU A 70 3.30 2.09 2.64
C LEU A 70 4.43 3.11 2.85
N GLU A 71 5.22 2.97 3.92
CA GLU A 71 6.40 3.81 4.19
C GLU A 71 7.42 3.74 3.05
N LYS A 72 7.71 2.53 2.57
CA LYS A 72 8.62 2.29 1.44
C LYS A 72 8.11 2.86 0.12
N LEU A 73 6.80 2.98 -0.07
CA LEU A 73 6.22 3.61 -1.25
C LEU A 73 6.37 5.13 -1.19
N LEU A 74 6.14 5.72 -0.01
CA LEU A 74 6.26 7.16 0.19
C LEU A 74 7.71 7.64 0.06
N ALA A 75 8.65 6.94 0.69
CA ALA A 75 10.08 7.26 0.56
C ALA A 75 10.55 7.26 -0.90
N ARG A 76 10.16 6.25 -1.68
CA ARG A 76 10.48 6.19 -3.12
C ARG A 76 9.82 7.31 -3.92
N LYS A 77 8.60 7.70 -3.58
CA LYS A 77 7.91 8.81 -4.25
C LYS A 77 8.64 10.13 -4.01
N GLU A 78 9.09 10.36 -2.78
CA GLU A 78 9.89 11.53 -2.42
C GLU A 78 11.24 11.55 -3.16
N GLU A 79 11.94 10.42 -3.21
CA GLU A 79 13.18 10.26 -3.99
C GLU A 79 12.95 10.59 -5.48
N ILE A 80 11.89 10.07 -6.09
CA ILE A 80 11.55 10.34 -7.50
C ILE A 80 11.22 11.82 -7.72
N SER A 81 10.46 12.43 -6.81
CA SER A 81 10.10 13.86 -6.91
C SER A 81 11.34 14.74 -6.78
N ALA A 82 12.21 14.45 -5.81
CA ALA A 82 13.45 15.19 -5.59
C ALA A 82 14.42 15.08 -6.78
N VAL A 83 14.53 13.90 -7.39
CA VAL A 83 15.32 13.72 -8.62
C VAL A 83 14.71 14.47 -9.80
N ALA A 84 13.38 14.47 -9.95
CA ALA A 84 12.71 15.19 -11.03
C ALA A 84 12.89 16.72 -10.93
N GLU A 85 12.91 17.26 -9.71
CA GLU A 85 13.16 18.68 -9.44
C GLU A 85 14.62 19.10 -9.65
N GLN A 86 15.59 18.21 -9.46
CA GLN A 86 17.02 18.49 -9.68
C GLN A 86 17.45 18.45 -11.15
N VAL A 87 16.62 17.86 -12.01
CA VAL A 87 16.90 17.67 -13.45
C VAL A 87 16.20 18.72 -14.33
N CYS A 88 15.36 19.59 -13.74
CA CYS A 88 14.77 20.76 -14.38
C CYS A 88 15.53 22.06 -14.03
#